data_AF-A0A8I2BVZ7-F1
#
_entry.id   AF-A0A8I2BVZ7-F1
#
_cell.length_a   1.000
_cell.length_b   1.000
_cell.length_c   1.000
_cell.angle_alpha   90.00
_cell.angle_beta   90.00
_cell.angle_gamma   90.00
#
_symmetry.space_group_name_H-M   'P 1'
#
loop_
_entity.id
_entity.type
_entity.pdbx_description
1 polymer ?
#
loop_
_entity_poly.entity_id
_entity_poly.type
_entity_poly.pdbx_seq_one_letter_code
_entity_poly.pdbx_strand_id
1 'polypeptide(L)' 'MVGHGVVNYPVRRLGLCAGVTDARYRTTTEVYPDSPRATPDQCNAAQVAAICAAIDYALAQH' A
#
# COMPACT_ATOMS: atom_id res chain seq x y z
N MET A 1 -3.29 0.20 -12.24
CA MET A 1 -1.99 -0.44 -12.54
C MET A 1 -2.12 -1.93 -12.24
N VAL A 2 -1.62 -2.79 -13.13
CA VAL A 2 -1.43 -4.22 -12.84
C VAL A 2 0.08 -4.45 -12.92
N GLY A 3 0.65 -5.09 -11.91
CA GLY A 3 2.10 -5.29 -11.81
C GLY A 3 2.42 -6.45 -10.86
N HIS A 4 3.67 -6.91 -10.90
CA HIS A 4 4.13 -7.94 -9.98
C HIS A 4 3.94 -7.48 -8.53
N GLY A 5 3.36 -8.34 -7.69
CA GLY A 5 3.05 -8.03 -6.29
C GLY A 5 1.80 -7.16 -6.07
N VAL A 6 1.03 -6.80 -7.11
CA VAL A 6 -0.20 -6.01 -6.98
C VAL A 6 -1.43 -6.89 -7.15
N VAL A 7 -2.35 -6.81 -6.19
CA VAL A 7 -3.66 -7.47 -6.26
C VAL A 7 -4.75 -6.40 -6.39
N ASN A 8 -5.52 -6.44 -7.49
CA ASN A 8 -6.64 -5.52 -7.71
C ASN A 8 -7.97 -6.19 -7.36
N TYR A 9 -8.80 -5.52 -6.55
CA TYR A 9 -10.13 -5.99 -6.18
C TYR A 9 -11.04 -4.79 -5.83
N PRO A 10 -12.39 -4.95 -5.83
CA PRO A 10 -13.31 -3.81 -5.75
C PRO A 10 -13.47 -3.27 -4.32
N VAL A 11 -12.42 -2.61 -3.80
CA VAL A 11 -12.32 -2.14 -2.41
C VAL A 11 -13.54 -1.35 -1.90
N ARG A 12 -14.16 -0.52 -2.75
CA ARG A 12 -15.35 0.26 -2.37
C ARG A 12 -16.60 -0.60 -2.24
N ARG A 13 -16.81 -1.54 -3.18
CA ARG A 13 -17.94 -2.49 -3.12
C ARG A 13 -17.82 -3.39 -1.89
N LEU A 14 -16.60 -3.73 -1.50
CA LEU A 14 -16.29 -4.55 -0.33
C LEU A 14 -16.23 -3.75 0.99
N GLY A 15 -16.47 -2.43 0.97
CA GLY A 15 -16.48 -1.60 2.19
C GLY A 15 -15.12 -1.44 2.88
N LEU A 16 -14.02 -1.60 2.14
CA LEU A 16 -12.67 -1.55 2.70
C LEU A 16 -12.18 -0.11 2.84
N CYS A 17 -11.25 0.13 3.77
CA CYS A 17 -10.77 1.46 4.13
C CYS A 17 -10.30 2.29 2.92
N ALA A 18 -9.52 1.71 2.00
CA ALA A 18 -9.09 2.39 0.77
C ALA A 18 -10.27 2.86 -0.11
N GLY A 19 -11.46 2.27 0.04
CA GLY A 19 -12.69 2.63 -0.66
C GLY A 19 -13.48 3.80 -0.08
N VAL A 20 -13.20 4.24 1.16
CA VAL A 20 -14.05 5.17 1.94
C VAL A 20 -14.10 6.58 1.33
N THR A 21 -12.99 7.07 0.80
CA THR A 21 -12.90 8.41 0.20
C THR A 21 -12.75 8.33 -1.33
N ASP A 22 -12.84 9.49 -1.97
CA ASP A 22 -12.56 9.67 -3.40
C ASP A 22 -11.12 10.15 -3.64
N ALA A 23 -10.19 9.81 -2.74
CA ALA A 23 -8.78 10.13 -2.87
C ALA A 23 -8.22 9.63 -4.22
N ARG A 24 -7.51 10.52 -4.93
CA ARG A 24 -6.96 10.26 -6.28
C ARG A 24 -6.01 9.07 -6.30
N TYR A 25 -5.13 8.97 -5.30
CA TYR A 25 -4.20 7.87 -5.12
C TYR A 25 -4.50 7.14 -3.81
N ARG A 26 -4.57 5.80 -3.88
CA ARG A 26 -4.87 4.94 -2.74
C ARG A 26 -4.30 3.55 -2.95
N THR A 27 -3.87 2.93 -1.86
CA THR A 27 -3.40 1.55 -1.82
C THR A 27 -3.60 1.00 -0.39
N THR A 28 -3.57 -0.32 -0.26
CA THR A 28 -3.43 -1.00 1.04
C THR A 28 -2.16 -1.84 0.95
N THR A 29 -1.22 -1.58 1.86
CA THR A 29 0.05 -2.29 1.96
C THR A 29 -0.11 -3.52 2.85
N GLU A 30 0.32 -4.68 2.36
CA GLU A 30 0.21 -5.96 3.07
C GLU A 30 1.62 -6.49 3.39
N VAL A 31 2.08 -6.27 4.62
CA VAL A 31 3.33 -6.88 5.13
C VAL A 31 3.03 -8.25 5.75
N TYR A 32 4.01 -9.15 5.77
CA TYR A 32 3.87 -10.51 6.27
C TYR A 32 4.78 -10.73 7.49
N PRO A 33 4.41 -10.25 8.69
CA PRO A 33 5.25 -10.33 9.88
C PRO A 33 5.50 -11.77 10.36
N ASP A 34 4.59 -12.70 10.05
CA ASP A 34 4.70 -14.11 10.42
C ASP A 34 5.63 -14.91 9.48
N SER A 35 6.20 -14.27 8.46
CA SER A 35 7.16 -14.89 7.56
C SER A 35 8.47 -15.19 8.30
N PRO A 36 9.06 -16.40 8.17
CA PRO A 36 10.38 -16.70 8.75
C PRO A 36 11.50 -15.88 8.10
N ARG A 37 11.19 -15.14 7.04
CA ARG A 37 12.12 -14.26 6.29
C ARG A 37 11.94 -12.78 6.61
N ALA A 38 11.06 -12.42 7.54
CA ALA A 38 10.80 -11.05 7.94
C ALA A 38 11.11 -10.86 9.44
N THR A 39 11.58 -9.67 9.80
CA THR A 39 11.62 -9.21 11.19
C THR A 39 10.58 -8.12 11.42
N PRO A 40 10.14 -7.88 12.66
CA PRO A 40 9.22 -6.78 12.98
C PRO A 40 9.72 -5.41 12.46
N ASP A 41 11.02 -5.13 12.61
CA ASP A 41 11.63 -3.88 12.13
C ASP A 41 11.60 -3.77 10.61
N GLN A 42 11.81 -4.86 9.88
CA GLN A 42 11.68 -4.88 8.42
C GLN A 42 10.24 -4.57 7.98
N CYS A 43 9.23 -5.10 8.69
CA CYS A 43 7.83 -4.78 8.38
C CYS A 43 7.53 -3.29 8.59
N ASN A 44 8.02 -2.71 9.68
CA ASN A 44 7.87 -1.26 9.93
C ASN A 44 8.58 -0.44 8.85
N ALA A 45 9.83 -0.79 8.52
CA ALA A 45 10.59 -0.11 7.47
C ALA A 45 9.92 -0.22 6.09
N ALA A 46 9.33 -1.38 5.76
CA ALA A 46 8.59 -1.58 4.51
C ALA A 46 7.35 -0.68 4.42
N GLN A 47 6.62 -0.51 5.52
CA GLN A 47 5.47 0.39 5.58
C GLN A 47 5.90 1.85 5.40
N VAL A 48 6.97 2.28 6.09
CA VAL A 48 7.51 3.64 5.92
C VAL A 48 7.98 3.87 4.48
N ALA A 49 8.70 2.93 3.89
CA ALA A 49 9.16 3.02 2.51
C ALA A 49 8.00 3.18 1.51
N ALA A 50 6.91 2.44 1.70
CA ALA A 50 5.73 2.55 0.86
C ALA A 50 5.05 3.93 0.98
N ILE A 51 4.95 4.49 2.19
CA ILE A 51 4.39 5.82 2.43
C ILE A 51 5.26 6.90 1.78
N CYS A 52 6.58 6.87 2.01
CA CYS A 52 7.51 7.82 1.41
C CYS A 52 7.44 7.78 -0.12
N ALA A 53 7.50 6.59 -0.73
CA ALA A 53 7.40 6.44 -2.18
C ALA A 53 6.06 6.97 -2.74
N ALA A 54 4.96 6.77 -2.01
CA ALA A 54 3.66 7.31 -2.42
C ALA A 54 3.62 8.84 -2.39
N ILE A 55 4.23 9.46 -1.38
CA ILE A 55 4.34 10.92 -1.27
C ILE A 55 5.24 11.47 -2.39
N ASP A 56 6.42 10.88 -2.58
CA ASP A 56 7.35 11.30 -3.64
C ASP A 56 6.71 11.20 -5.03
N TYR A 57 5.99 10.10 -5.29
CA TYR A 57 5.24 9.95 -6.54
C TYR A 57 4.16 11.01 -6.68
N ALA A 58 3.37 11.27 -5.64
CA ALA A 58 2.32 12.29 -5.69
C ALA A 58 2.92 13.66 -6.02
N LEU A 59 3.99 14.06 -5.32
CA LEU A 59 4.70 15.34 -5.55
C LEU A 59 5.29 15.46 -6.96
N ALA A 60 5.80 14.36 -7.52
CA ALA A 60 6.38 14.36 -8.87
C ALA A 60 5.33 14.39 -10.01
N GLN A 61 4.07 14.06 -9.72
CA GLN A 61 2.96 14.05 -10.69
C GLN A 61 2.04 15.27 -10.55
N HIS A 62 2.49 16.30 -9.84
CA HIS A 62 1.82 17.58 -9.65
C HIS A 62 2.20 18.60 -10.72
#